data_AF-A0AAU4I2K4-F1
#
_entry.id   AF-A0AAU4I2K4-F1
#
_cell.length_a   1.000
_cell.length_b   1.000
_cell.length_c   1.000
_cell.angle_alpha   90.00
_cell.angle_beta   90.00
_cell.angle_gamma   90.00
#
_symmetry.space_group_name_H-M   'P 1'
#
loop_
_entity.id
_entity.type
_entity.pdbx_description
1 polymer ?
#
loop_
_entity_poly.entity_id
_entity_poly.type
_entity_poly.pdbx_seq_one_letter_code
_entity_poly.pdbx_strand_id
1 'polypeptide(L)'
;MLISREYARSLFVDLTQNAMVPLDPDELVHMSGLAQYDYVLFGDVAVRCYKHKGRWGYVERDIRRAGQTLAELAVVQLPAYHAVGESDREERSRTDWRQQRRGRPRS
;
A
#
# COMPACT_ATOMS: atom_id res chain seq x y z
N MET A 1 5.76 17.22 18.09
CA MET A 1 7.06 16.83 18.66
C MET A 1 7.77 15.87 17.72
N LEU A 2 9.08 16.01 17.53
CA LEU A 2 9.86 15.01 16.79
C LEU A 2 10.22 13.87 17.74
N ILE A 3 9.97 12.64 17.32
CA ILE A 3 10.18 11.43 18.11
C ILE A 3 11.18 10.49 17.45
N SER A 4 11.80 9.63 18.25
CA SER A 4 12.68 8.59 17.76
C SER A 4 11.90 7.53 16.97
N ARG A 5 12.64 6.73 16.19
CA ARG A 5 12.07 5.68 15.34
C ARG A 5 11.50 4.54 16.17
N GLU A 6 12.22 4.21 17.24
CA GLU A 6 11.89 3.13 18.16
C GLU A 6 10.61 3.49 18.94
N TYR A 7 10.48 4.76 19.36
CA TYR A 7 9.25 5.24 19.99
C TYR A 7 8.09 5.32 18.99
N ALA A 8 8.35 5.79 17.76
CA ALA A 8 7.33 5.81 16.70
C ALA A 8 6.79 4.40 16.42
N ARG A 9 7.66 3.39 16.37
CA ARG A 9 7.28 1.99 16.21
C ARG A 9 6.37 1.51 17.35
N SER A 10 6.77 1.71 18.60
CA SER A 10 5.95 1.31 19.75
C SER A 10 4.57 1.99 19.72
N LEU A 11 4.54 3.31 19.50
CA LEU A 11 3.30 4.07 19.40
C LEU A 11 2.41 3.57 18.25
N PHE A 12 3.00 3.24 17.10
CA PHE A 12 2.27 2.75 15.95
C PHE A 12 1.66 1.38 16.22
N VAL A 13 2.41 0.44 16.80
CA VAL A 13 1.92 -0.87 17.23
C VAL A 13 0.72 -0.74 18.17
N ASP A 14 0.83 0.14 19.18
CA ASP A 14 -0.25 0.35 20.15
C ASP A 14 -1.53 0.89 19.47
N LEU A 15 -1.38 1.78 18.49
CA LEU A 15 -2.50 2.35 17.75
C LEU A 15 -3.14 1.34 16.79
N THR A 16 -2.34 0.46 16.19
CA THR A 16 -2.81 -0.49 15.17
C THR A 16 -2.99 -1.90 15.70
N GLN A 17 -3.01 -2.11 17.02
CA GLN A 17 -3.19 -3.44 17.64
C GLN A 17 -4.46 -4.17 17.19
N ASN A 18 -5.51 -3.41 16.84
CA ASN A 18 -6.80 -3.91 16.38
C ASN A 18 -7.02 -3.71 14.88
N ALA A 19 -6.00 -3.26 14.15
CA ALA A 19 -6.13 -3.07 12.70
C ALA A 19 -6.35 -4.43 12.04
N MET A 20 -7.32 -4.48 11.11
CA MET A 20 -7.63 -5.71 10.38
C MET A 20 -6.66 -5.97 9.22
N VAL A 21 -5.90 -4.95 8.82
CA VAL A 21 -4.90 -5.02 7.75
C VAL A 21 -3.58 -5.56 8.28
N PRO A 22 -2.85 -6.40 7.52
CA PRO A 22 -1.50 -6.79 7.88
C PRO A 22 -0.57 -5.57 7.75
N LEU A 23 0.14 -5.25 8.83
CA LEU A 23 1.09 -4.14 8.91
C LEU A 23 2.46 -4.66 9.32
N ASP A 24 3.52 -4.03 8.82
CA ASP A 24 4.91 -4.26 9.25
C ASP A 24 5.48 -3.01 9.96
N PRO A 25 5.32 -2.90 11.29
CA PRO A 25 5.81 -1.75 12.05
C PRO A 25 7.34 -1.57 12.01
N ASP A 26 8.09 -2.61 11.65
CA ASP A 26 9.55 -2.54 11.61
C ASP A 26 10.03 -1.65 10.46
N GLU A 27 9.19 -1.36 9.46
CA GLU A 27 9.48 -0.35 8.43
C GLU A 27 9.74 1.04 9.02
N LEU A 28 9.15 1.39 10.18
CA LEU A 28 9.44 2.67 10.84
C LEU A 28 10.88 2.76 11.35
N VAL A 29 11.52 1.63 11.64
CA VAL A 29 12.90 1.56 12.15
C VAL A 29 13.89 1.37 11.01
N HIS A 30 13.60 0.44 10.10
CA HIS A 30 14.46 0.13 8.95
C HIS A 30 14.50 1.27 7.94
N MET A 31 13.37 1.97 7.76
CA MET A 31 13.27 3.14 6.88
C MET A 31 13.78 2.83 5.45
N SER A 32 13.39 1.67 4.94
CA SER A 32 13.72 1.15 3.61
C SER A 32 13.37 2.20 2.55
N GLY A 33 14.36 2.76 1.86
CA GLY A 33 14.13 3.74 0.79
C GLY A 33 14.36 5.22 1.15
N LEU A 34 14.82 5.54 2.38
CA LEU A 34 15.18 6.92 2.76
C LEU A 34 16.27 7.58 1.88
N ALA A 35 17.06 6.77 1.17
CA ALA A 35 18.03 7.29 0.20
C ALA A 35 17.35 7.96 -1.01
N GLN A 36 16.08 7.63 -1.27
CA GLN A 36 15.31 8.10 -2.42
C GLN A 36 14.10 8.96 -2.02
N TYR A 37 13.50 8.72 -0.86
CA TYR A 37 12.27 9.40 -0.41
C TYR A 37 12.35 9.85 1.05
N ASP A 38 11.57 10.87 1.42
CA ASP A 38 11.45 11.38 2.78
C ASP A 38 10.21 10.80 3.50
N TYR A 39 9.75 9.61 3.13
CA TYR A 39 8.60 8.96 3.76
C TYR A 39 8.72 7.44 3.79
N VAL A 40 7.94 6.81 4.67
CA VAL A 40 7.70 5.35 4.73
C VAL A 40 6.23 5.11 4.38
N LEU A 41 5.93 4.01 3.68
CA LEU A 41 4.59 3.72 3.18
C LEU A 41 3.99 2.49 3.88
N PHE A 42 2.85 2.66 4.54
CA PHE A 42 2.07 1.58 5.13
C PHE A 42 0.81 1.35 4.31
N GLY A 43 0.82 0.33 3.45
CA GLY A 43 -0.27 0.12 2.49
C GLY A 43 -0.39 1.32 1.55
N ASP A 44 -1.44 2.13 1.72
CA ASP A 44 -1.71 3.37 0.99
C ASP A 44 -1.38 4.66 1.79
N VAL A 45 -0.97 4.52 3.06
CA VAL A 45 -0.69 5.66 3.95
C VAL A 45 0.80 6.00 3.98
N ALA A 46 1.16 7.18 3.50
CA ALA A 46 2.53 7.69 3.55
C ALA A 46 2.81 8.50 4.84
N VAL A 47 3.84 8.11 5.57
CA VAL A 47 4.32 8.78 6.80
C VAL A 47 5.62 9.52 6.51
N ARG A 48 5.63 10.84 6.66
CA ARG A 48 6.83 11.65 6.43
C ARG A 48 7.89 11.46 7.51
N CYS A 49 9.12 11.33 7.04
CA CYS A 49 10.36 11.31 7.80
C CYS A 49 10.99 12.70 7.78
N TYR A 50 11.55 13.12 8.91
CA TYR A 50 12.21 14.42 9.02
C TYR A 50 13.64 14.23 9.53
N LYS A 51 14.59 14.95 8.93
CA LYS A 51 15.98 14.96 9.36
C LYS A 51 16.24 16.16 10.26
N HIS A 52 16.60 15.92 11.52
CA HIS A 52 16.95 16.95 12.47
C HIS A 52 18.28 16.61 13.15
N LYS A 53 19.24 17.56 13.13
CA LYS A 53 20.60 17.39 13.67
C LYS A 53 21.28 16.08 13.20
N GLY A 54 21.12 15.74 11.93
CA GLY A 54 21.71 14.54 11.32
C GLY A 54 20.99 13.22 11.66
N ARG A 55 19.91 13.24 12.44
CA ARG A 55 19.12 12.05 12.77
C ARG A 55 17.75 12.12 12.10
N TRP A 56 17.32 10.99 11.54
CA TRP A 56 15.96 10.82 11.05
C TRP A 56 15.01 10.53 12.20
N GLY A 57 13.82 11.08 12.12
CA GLY A 57 12.74 10.83 13.08
C GLY A 57 11.39 11.18 12.47
N TYR A 58 10.36 11.04 13.30
CA TYR A 58 8.98 11.25 12.88
C TYR A 58 8.34 12.36 13.68
N VAL A 59 7.36 13.04 13.09
CA VAL A 59 6.47 13.90 13.87
C VAL A 59 5.41 13.01 14.51
N GLU A 60 5.30 13.04 15.83
CA GLU A 60 4.37 12.19 16.58
C GLU A 60 2.93 12.29 16.08
N ARG A 61 2.47 13.50 15.76
CA ARG A 61 1.13 13.73 15.21
C ARG A 61 0.90 12.97 13.91
N ASP A 62 1.92 12.88 13.06
CA ASP A 62 1.82 12.23 11.76
C ASP A 62 1.76 10.70 11.95
N ILE A 63 2.51 10.15 12.92
CA ILE A 63 2.40 8.74 13.34
C ILE A 63 1.02 8.43 13.91
N ARG A 64 0.49 9.28 14.80
CA ARG A 64 -0.85 9.10 15.38
C ARG A 64 -1.93 9.08 14.31
N ARG A 65 -1.86 10.04 13.38
CA ARG A 65 -2.81 10.14 12.27
C ARG A 65 -2.75 8.91 11.37
N ALA A 66 -1.55 8.44 11.03
CA ALA A 66 -1.39 7.24 10.20
C ALA A 66 -1.91 5.99 10.91
N GLY A 67 -1.54 5.79 12.18
CA GLY A 67 -2.02 4.65 12.97
C GLY A 67 -3.54 4.63 13.11
N GLN A 68 -4.18 5.78 13.36
CA GLN A 68 -5.64 5.90 13.40
C GLN A 68 -6.28 5.56 12.06
N THR A 69 -5.75 6.13 10.97
CA THR A 69 -6.25 5.87 9.61
C THR A 69 -6.23 4.37 9.30
N LEU A 70 -5.13 3.69 9.64
CA LEU A 70 -4.98 2.25 9.39
C LEU A 70 -5.82 1.38 10.34
N ALA A 71 -6.00 1.80 11.59
CA ALA A 71 -6.87 1.11 12.55
C ALA A 71 -8.35 1.15 12.13
N GLU A 72 -8.76 2.20 11.42
CA GLU A 72 -10.12 2.35 10.88
C GLU A 72 -10.35 1.61 9.56
N LEU A 73 -9.31 1.05 8.93
CA LEU A 73 -9.46 0.29 7.70
C LEU A 73 -10.19 -1.02 7.95
N ALA A 74 -11.41 -1.09 7.41
CA ALA A 74 -12.16 -2.34 7.34
C ALA A 74 -11.64 -3.20 6.18
N VAL A 75 -11.26 -4.45 6.47
CA VAL A 75 -10.94 -5.41 5.42
C VAL A 75 -12.23 -5.84 4.75
N VAL A 76 -12.38 -5.52 3.47
CA VAL A 76 -13.46 -6.05 2.63
C VAL A 76 -13.14 -7.52 2.36
N GLN A 77 -14.00 -8.43 2.83
CA GLN A 77 -13.93 -9.82 2.40
C GLN A 77 -14.27 -9.87 0.91
N LEU A 78 -13.22 -10.02 0.09
CA LEU A 78 -13.40 -10.36 -1.30
C LEU A 78 -13.96 -11.80 -1.37
N PRO A 79 -14.89 -12.08 -2.29
CA PRO A 79 -15.29 -13.46 -2.58
C PRO A 79 -14.04 -14.30 -2.81
N ALA A 80 -14.06 -15.56 -2.35
CA ALA A 80 -12.99 -16.50 -2.61
C ALA A 80 -12.60 -16.39 -4.09
N TYR A 81 -11.36 -15.98 -4.35
CA TYR A 81 -10.83 -15.87 -5.69
C TYR A 81 -10.81 -17.30 -6.27
N HIS A 82 -11.87 -17.67 -6.97
CA HIS A 82 -11.84 -18.84 -7.83
C HIS A 82 -10.84 -18.47 -8.92
N ALA A 83 -9.68 -19.13 -8.92
CA ALA A 83 -8.84 -19.16 -10.10
C ALA A 83 -9.74 -19.64 -11.23
N VAL A 84 -10.19 -18.71 -12.08
CA VAL A 84 -10.91 -19.01 -13.30
C VAL A 84 -10.06 -20.05 -13.99
N GLY A 85 -10.59 -21.27 -14.06
CA GLY A 85 -9.84 -22.44 -14.48
C GLY A 85 -9.15 -22.16 -15.81
N GLU A 86 -7.99 -22.79 -15.99
CA GLU A 86 -7.23 -22.77 -17.24
C GLU A 86 -8.07 -23.13 -18.48
N SER A 87 -9.29 -23.65 -18.31
CA SER A 87 -10.28 -23.91 -19.36
C SER A 87 -10.79 -22.66 -20.10
N ASP A 88 -10.75 -21.46 -19.53
CA ASP A 88 -11.27 -20.24 -20.20
C ASP A 88 -10.25 -19.62 -21.19
N ARG A 89 -9.01 -20.12 -21.20
CA ARG A 89 -7.94 -19.65 -22.10
C ARG A 89 -8.07 -20.19 -23.52
N GLU A 90 -8.69 -21.37 -23.67
CA GLU A 90 -8.82 -22.01 -24.98
C GLU A 90 -9.99 -21.44 -25.81
N GLU A 91 -11.07 -20.95 -25.18
CA GLU A 91 -12.22 -20.43 -25.92
C GLU A 91 -12.03 -18.98 -26.40
N ARG A 92 -11.28 -18.15 -25.65
CA ARG A 92 -10.90 -16.79 -26.10
C ARG A 92 -9.86 -16.76 -27.21
N SER A 93 -9.15 -17.86 -27.46
CA SER A 93 -8.12 -17.92 -28.51
C SER A 93 -8.72 -17.99 -29.93
N ARG A 94 -10.04 -18.12 -30.07
CA ARG A 94 -10.72 -18.23 -31.37
C ARG A 94 -11.63 -17.06 -31.72
N THR A 95 -11.49 -15.90 -31.07
CA THR A 95 -12.17 -14.68 -31.53
C THR A 95 -11.22 -13.81 -32.33
N ASP A 96 -11.37 -13.88 -33.65
CA ASP A 96 -10.55 -13.26 -34.69
C ASP A 96 -10.76 -11.73 -34.76
N TRP A 97 -10.38 -11.02 -33.70
CA TRP A 97 -10.50 -9.55 -33.61
C TRP A 97 -9.65 -8.79 -34.65
N ARG A 98 -8.78 -9.48 -35.38
CA ARG A 98 -7.93 -8.88 -36.43
C ARG A 98 -8.62 -8.73 -37.78
N GLN A 99 -9.74 -9.40 -38.03
CA GLN A 99 -10.43 -9.30 -39.34
C GLN A 99 -11.39 -8.11 -39.46
N GLN A 100 -11.69 -7.39 -38.38
CA GLN A 100 -12.70 -6.31 -38.41
C GLN A 100 -12.14 -4.92 -38.73
N ARG A 101 -11.03 -4.83 -39.49
CA ARG A 101 -10.45 -3.55 -39.94
C ARG A 101 -10.21 -3.46 -41.45
N ARG A 102 -10.94 -4.21 -42.28
CA ARG A 102 -11.04 -3.94 -43.72
C ARG A 102 -12.50 -4.01 -44.19
N GLY A 103 -13.14 -2.84 -44.23
CA GLY A 103 -14.48 -2.72 -44.78
C GLY A 103 -15.20 -1.43 -44.38
N ARG A 104 -14.72 -0.28 -44.85
CA ARG A 104 -15.61 0.87 -45.08
C ARG A 104 -15.51 1.25 -46.55
N PRO A 105 -16.55 1.02 -47.38
CA PRO A 105 -16.64 1.72 -48.64
C PRO A 105 -16.90 3.20 -48.33
N ARG A 106 -16.12 4.08 -48.95
CA ARG A 106 -16.48 5.49 -49.07
C ARG A 106 -17.60 5.55 -50.13
N SER A 107 -18.75 6.07 -49.73
CA SER A 107 -19.80 6.55 -50.65
C SER A 107 -19.30 7.67 -51.53
#